data_AF-A0A0L1KHG9-F1
#
_entry.id   AF-A0A0L1KHG9-F1
#
_cell.length_a   1.000
_cell.length_b   1.000
_cell.length_c   1.000
_cell.angle_alpha   90.00
_cell.angle_beta   90.00
_cell.angle_gamma   90.00
#
_symmetry.space_group_name_H-M   'P 1'
#
loop_
_entity.id
_entity.type
_entity.pdbx_description
1 polymer ?
#
loop_
_entity_poly.entity_id
_entity_poly.type
_entity_poly.pdbx_seq_one_letter_code
_entity_poly.pdbx_strand_id
1 'polypeptide(L)'
;MASPCIGVCRLDPAQTHCTGCGRSWGEIGEWTVASEARQREILAAAEVRAAAALAGDPPTGVLRLERRAPADTPRDITHLVDPMTGGRALQR
;
A
#
# COMPACT_ATOMS: atom_id res chain seq x y z
N MET A 1 9.07 -17.56 -17.05
CA MET A 1 7.85 -17.80 -16.24
C MET A 1 7.10 -16.48 -16.02
N ALA A 2 5.77 -16.50 -15.82
CA ALA A 2 5.05 -15.31 -15.36
C ALA A 2 5.36 -15.05 -13.87
N SER A 3 5.54 -13.78 -13.49
CA SER A 3 5.75 -13.41 -12.08
C SER A 3 4.47 -13.62 -11.28
N PRO A 4 4.51 -14.27 -10.11
CA PRO A 4 3.35 -14.48 -9.23
C PRO A 4 2.96 -13.19 -8.46
N CYS A 5 3.48 -12.04 -8.86
CA CYS A 5 3.26 -10.78 -8.16
C CYS A 5 1.82 -10.32 -8.35
N ILE A 6 1.08 -10.16 -7.25
CA ILE A 6 -0.29 -9.63 -7.26
C ILE A 6 -0.35 -8.09 -7.28
N GLY A 7 0.79 -7.41 -7.46
CA GLY A 7 0.89 -5.95 -7.47
C GLY A 7 0.71 -5.27 -6.10
N VAL A 8 0.43 -6.05 -5.05
CA VAL A 8 0.26 -5.57 -3.68
C VAL A 8 1.42 -6.10 -2.84
N CYS A 9 2.46 -5.27 -2.68
CA CYS A 9 3.55 -5.58 -1.76
C CYS A 9 3.11 -5.24 -0.34
N ARG A 10 2.91 -6.27 0.49
CA ARG A 10 2.65 -6.12 1.92
C ARG A 10 3.67 -6.93 2.68
N LEU A 11 4.34 -6.30 3.62
CA LEU A 11 5.40 -6.91 4.42
C LEU A 11 4.80 -7.55 5.67
N ASP A 12 5.26 -8.75 5.98
CA ASP A 12 5.09 -9.29 7.33
C ASP A 12 5.83 -8.38 8.33
N PRO A 13 5.36 -8.21 9.58
CA PRO A 13 6.08 -7.44 10.61
C PRO A 13 7.52 -7.91 10.86
N ALA A 14 7.87 -9.18 10.61
CA ALA A 14 9.24 -9.68 10.64
C ALA A 14 10.05 -9.35 9.38
N GLN A 15 9.43 -8.73 8.37
CA GLN A 15 10.01 -8.27 7.11
C GLN A 15 10.73 -9.37 6.29
N THR A 16 10.46 -10.64 6.55
CA THR A 16 11.14 -11.77 5.91
C THR A 16 10.56 -12.13 4.54
N HIS A 17 9.27 -11.87 4.33
CA HIS A 17 8.56 -12.23 3.11
C HIS A 17 7.38 -11.28 2.81
N CYS A 18 6.98 -11.25 1.54
CA CYS A 18 5.77 -10.58 1.08
C CYS A 18 4.55 -11.43 1.44
N THR A 19 3.60 -10.88 2.18
CA THR A 19 2.34 -11.55 2.55
C THR A 19 1.35 -11.67 1.38
N GLY A 20 1.58 -10.94 0.28
CA GLY A 20 0.76 -11.02 -0.93
C GLY A 20 1.17 -12.16 -1.88
N CYS A 21 2.47 -12.33 -2.13
CA CYS A 21 2.99 -13.34 -3.07
C CYS A 21 3.86 -14.42 -2.42
N GLY A 22 4.06 -14.38 -1.09
CA GLY A 22 4.80 -15.39 -0.32
C GLY A 22 6.32 -15.39 -0.55
N ARG A 23 6.87 -14.51 -1.39
CA ARG A 23 8.31 -14.47 -1.75
C ARG A 23 9.12 -13.61 -0.78
N SER A 24 10.37 -14.00 -0.56
CA SER A 24 11.36 -13.21 0.19
C SER A 24 11.93 -12.06 -0.65
N TRP A 25 12.55 -11.08 -0.01
CA TRP A 25 13.21 -9.97 -0.71
C TRP A 25 14.31 -10.41 -1.67
N GLY A 26 15.14 -11.37 -1.25
CA GLY A 26 16.20 -11.92 -2.10
C GLY A 26 15.61 -12.59 -3.33
N GLU A 27 14.51 -13.35 -3.15
CA GLU A 27 13.78 -13.97 -4.24
C GLU A 27 13.12 -12.93 -5.16
N ILE A 28 12.63 -11.80 -4.61
CA ILE A 28 12.10 -10.64 -5.36
C ILE A 28 13.16 -10.02 -6.25
N GLY A 29 14.34 -9.75 -5.70
CA GLY A 29 15.46 -9.16 -6.42
C GLY A 29 16.07 -10.10 -7.47
N GLU A 30 16.18 -11.40 -7.18
CA GLU A 30 16.82 -12.37 -8.07
C GLU A 30 15.94 -12.80 -9.26
N TRP A 31 14.63 -12.55 -9.23
CA TRP A 31 13.69 -13.17 -10.16
C TRP A 31 13.90 -12.86 -11.64
N THR A 32 14.23 -11.61 -11.96
CA THR A 32 14.45 -11.20 -13.35
C THR A 32 15.69 -11.83 -13.96
N VAL A 33 16.63 -12.29 -13.13
CA VAL A 33 17.89 -12.93 -13.53
C VAL A 33 17.92 -14.44 -13.24
N ALA A 34 16.94 -14.95 -12.48
CA ALA A 34 16.84 -16.35 -12.13
C ALA A 34 16.52 -17.22 -13.36
N SER A 35 17.13 -18.40 -13.43
CA SER A 35 16.79 -19.40 -14.45
C SER A 35 15.35 -19.91 -14.28
N GLU A 36 14.74 -20.46 -15.31
CA GLU A 36 13.38 -21.03 -15.20
C GLU A 36 13.28 -22.15 -14.14
N ALA A 37 14.36 -22.92 -13.94
CA ALA A 37 14.43 -23.90 -12.86
C ALA A 37 14.39 -23.23 -11.47
N ARG A 38 15.19 -22.17 -11.30
CA ARG A 38 15.21 -21.38 -10.07
C ARG A 38 13.89 -20.66 -9.81
N GLN A 39 13.28 -20.09 -10.85
CA GLN A 39 11.94 -19.48 -10.76
C GLN A 39 10.89 -20.49 -10.27
N ARG A 40 10.95 -21.75 -10.72
CA ARG A 40 10.07 -22.82 -10.23
C ARG A 40 10.29 -23.16 -8.77
N GLU A 41 11.54 -23.23 -8.30
CA GLU A 41 11.86 -23.44 -6.89
C GLU A 41 11.31 -22.30 -6.01
N ILE A 42 11.52 -21.06 -6.44
CA ILE A 42 11.03 -19.86 -5.75
C ILE A 42 9.51 -19.89 -5.62
N LEU A 43 8.81 -20.29 -6.68
CA LEU A 43 7.35 -20.42 -6.67
C LEU A 43 6.87 -21.49 -5.69
N ALA A 44 7.45 -22.70 -5.76
CA ALA A 44 7.09 -23.78 -4.85
C ALA A 44 7.33 -23.41 -3.38
N ALA A 45 8.45 -22.74 -3.08
CA ALA A 45 8.75 -22.28 -1.73
C ALA A 45 7.78 -21.17 -1.27
N ALA A 46 7.39 -20.26 -2.16
CA ALA A 46 6.44 -19.19 -1.87
C ALA A 46 5.04 -19.73 -1.58
N GLU A 47 4.58 -20.74 -2.32
CA GLU A 47 3.29 -21.40 -2.08
C GLU A 47 3.23 -22.07 -0.71
N VAL A 48 4.30 -22.77 -0.31
CA VAL A 48 4.39 -23.39 1.02
C VAL A 48 4.31 -22.33 2.14
N ARG A 49 5.00 -21.20 1.98
CA ARG A 49 4.96 -20.10 2.96
C ARG A 49 3.59 -19.42 3.01
N ALA A 50 2.95 -19.22 1.86
CA ALA A 50 1.60 -18.67 1.80
C ALA A 50 0.58 -19.61 2.48
N ALA A 51 0.70 -20.92 2.28
CA ALA A 51 -0.14 -21.91 2.96
C ALA A 51 0.09 -21.93 4.47
N ALA A 52 1.35 -21.81 4.93
CA ALA A 52 1.66 -21.71 6.36
C ALA A 52 1.09 -20.44 7.00
N ALA A 53 1.13 -19.30 6.31
CA ALA A 53 0.55 -18.05 6.78
C ALA A 53 -0.99 -18.10 6.88
N LEU A 54 -1.66 -18.85 6.00
CA LEU A 54 -3.11 -19.09 6.09
C LEU A 54 -3.49 -20.04 7.23
N ALA A 55 -2.56 -20.90 7.66
CA ALA A 55 -2.79 -21.89 8.73
C ALA A 55 -2.58 -21.32 10.14
N GLY A 56 -1.92 -20.17 10.29
CA GLY A 56 -1.66 -19.53 11.58
C GLY A 56 -2.06 -18.04 11.56
N ASP A 57 -3.33 -17.77 11.86
CA ASP A 57 -3.93 -16.43 11.98
C ASP A 57 -3.94 -15.57 10.69
N PRO A 58 -5.09 -15.02 10.25
CA PRO A 58 -5.10 -14.14 9.08
C PRO A 58 -4.22 -12.91 9.33
N PRO A 59 -3.47 -12.39 8.32
CA PRO A 59 -2.69 -11.18 8.51
C PRO A 59 -3.63 -10.07 8.99
N THR A 60 -3.39 -9.64 10.23
CA THR A 60 -4.09 -8.57 10.93
C THR A 60 -4.31 -7.39 9.99
N GLY A 61 -5.57 -7.12 9.65
CA GLY A 61 -5.89 -5.99 8.78
C GLY A 61 -7.19 -6.05 7.97
N VAL A 62 -8.04 -7.06 8.10
CA VAL A 62 -9.43 -6.96 7.61
C VAL A 62 -10.35 -6.36 8.67
N LEU A 63 -10.01 -5.16 9.13
CA LEU A 63 -11.03 -4.28 9.69
C LEU A 63 -11.93 -3.89 8.53
N ARG A 64 -13.14 -4.46 8.49
CA ARG A 64 -14.25 -3.99 7.67
C ARG A 64 -14.42 -2.50 7.99
N LEU A 65 -13.92 -1.63 7.10
CA LEU A 65 -14.13 -0.19 7.22
C LEU A 65 -15.56 0.09 6.74
N GLU A 66 -16.53 -0.20 7.60
CA GLU A 66 -17.85 0.38 7.48
C GLU A 66 -17.70 1.90 7.51
N ARG A 67 -17.98 2.53 6.37
CA ARG A 67 -17.84 3.98 6.09
C ARG A 67 -18.21 4.82 7.31
N ARG A 68 -17.22 5.41 7.97
CA ARG A 68 -17.44 6.58 8.82
C ARG A 68 -17.47 7.80 7.90
N ALA A 69 -18.67 8.31 7.61
CA ALA A 69 -18.83 9.61 6.96
C ALA A 69 -18.59 10.73 7.99
N PRO A 70 -17.78 11.75 7.66
CA PRO A 70 -17.99 13.08 8.21
C PRO A 70 -18.27 14.04 7.05
N ALA A 71 -19.54 14.32 6.81
CA ALA A 71 -19.96 15.38 5.90
C ALA A 71 -20.63 16.49 6.72
N ASP A 72 -19.86 17.17 7.57
CA ASP A 72 -20.27 18.44 8.15
C ASP A 72 -19.07 19.38 8.31
N THR A 73 -18.59 19.89 7.17
CA THR A 73 -17.95 21.21 7.15
C THR A 73 -18.06 21.81 5.74
N PRO A 74 -18.98 22.75 5.49
CA PRO A 74 -18.93 23.56 4.29
C PRO A 74 -17.74 24.53 4.40
N ARG A 75 -16.79 24.41 3.46
CA ARG A 75 -15.77 25.42 3.19
C ARG A 75 -16.44 26.62 2.51
N ASP A 76 -16.99 27.55 3.29
CA ASP A 76 -17.36 28.87 2.80
C ASP A 76 -16.19 29.84 3.00
N ILE A 77 -15.53 30.21 1.90
CA ILE A 77 -14.31 31.03 1.87
C ILE A 77 -14.61 32.53 1.64
N THR A 78 -15.88 32.94 1.69
CA THR A 78 -16.34 34.25 1.21
C THR A 78 -16.00 35.43 2.14
N HIS A 79 -15.34 35.20 3.28
CA HIS A 79 -15.12 36.24 4.30
C HIS A 79 -13.65 36.51 4.69
N LEU A 80 -12.66 36.03 3.93
CA LEU A 80 -11.26 36.38 4.22
C LEU A 80 -10.85 37.68 3.50
N VAL A 81 -11.12 38.83 4.12
CA VAL A 81 -10.46 40.11 3.81
C VAL A 81 -9.91 40.75 5.10
N ASP A 82 -8.59 40.98 5.14
CA ASP A 82 -7.87 41.60 6.26
C ASP A 82 -8.34 43.05 6.51
N PRO A 83 -8.81 43.42 7.72
CA PRO A 83 -9.36 44.74 8.00
C PRO A 83 -8.33 45.87 8.20
N MET A 84 -7.03 45.63 8.00
CA MET A 84 -5.97 46.54 8.49
C MET A 84 -5.13 47.26 7.41
N THR A 85 -5.63 47.45 6.19
CA THR A 85 -5.00 48.41 5.25
C THR A 85 -6.06 49.27 4.57
N GLY A 86 -6.36 50.39 5.20
CA GLY A 86 -7.14 51.47 4.60
C GLY A 86 -6.34 52.25 3.55
N GLY A 87 -7.05 52.66 2.49
CA GLY A 87 -6.81 53.95 1.84
C GLY A 87 -5.99 53.95 0.55
N ARG A 88 -6.66 53.85 -0.61
CA ARG A 88 -6.92 54.95 -1.56
C ARG A 88 -7.33 54.41 -2.93
N ALA A 89 -8.45 54.92 -3.43
CA ALA A 89 -8.86 54.76 -4.82
C ALA A 89 -7.97 55.60 -5.75
N LEU A 90 -7.67 55.01 -6.92
CA LEU A 90 -6.85 55.56 -8.00
C LEU A 90 -7.39 56.90 -8.50
N GLN A 91 -6.49 57.85 -8.76
CA GLN A 91 -6.78 59.14 -9.40
C GLN A 91 -6.82 58.99 -10.93
N ARG A 92 -7.80 59.67 -11.54
CA ARG A 92 -7.92 60.23 -12.90
C ARG A 92 -7.07 59.66 -14.04
#